data_AF-A0AAD9HP19-F1
#
_entry.id   AF-A0AAD9HP19-F1
#
_cell.length_a   1.000
_cell.length_b   1.000
_cell.length_c   1.000
_cell.angle_alpha   90.00
_cell.angle_beta   90.00
_cell.angle_gamma   90.00
#
_symmetry.space_group_name_H-M   'P 1'
#
loop_
_entity.id
_entity.type
_entity.pdbx_description
1 polymer ?
#
loop_
_entity_poly.entity_id
_entity_poly.type
_entity_poly.pdbx_seq_one_letter_code
_entity_poly.pdbx_strand_id
1 'polypeptide(L)'
;MIELKYKYQREVSRLWEILEEACVVERTPDGFSRDSANPFITDKPAGERSAKELSAELIATYPQSRSEHGLLHLLGPHLAKCLMGRADSGHLLFGSDTGRALLEDVYSNRPDLRAATLVLRNFVATPMLLYRGIASASLARGRNLFLVPDGLGSGSVFGPLAPLLQESDPGSL
;
A
#
# COMPACT_ATOMS: atom_id res chain seq x y z
N MET A 1 -2.42 32.49 -1.74
CA MET A 1 -2.83 31.70 -2.92
C MET A 1 -1.83 30.58 -3.09
N ILE A 2 -2.21 29.33 -2.84
CA ILE A 2 -1.31 28.18 -2.94
C ILE A 2 -1.34 27.71 -4.40
N GLU A 3 -0.23 27.84 -5.11
CA GLU A 3 -0.10 27.37 -6.48
C GLU A 3 0.18 25.86 -6.46
N LEU A 4 -0.85 25.07 -6.72
CA LEU A 4 -0.75 23.61 -6.81
C LEU A 4 -0.08 23.24 -8.14
N LYS A 5 0.92 22.36 -8.10
CA LYS A 5 1.56 21.88 -9.34
C LYS A 5 0.52 21.09 -10.16
N TYR A 6 0.47 21.36 -11.47
CA TYR A 6 -0.35 20.63 -12.46
C TYR A 6 -0.23 19.10 -12.36
N LYS A 7 0.92 18.59 -11.88
CA LYS A 7 1.21 17.17 -11.70
C LYS A 7 0.22 16.44 -10.76
N TYR A 8 -0.31 17.12 -9.73
CA TYR A 8 -1.11 16.48 -8.68
C TYR A 8 -2.61 16.83 -8.75
N GLN A 9 -3.09 17.29 -9.91
CA GLN A 9 -4.49 17.70 -10.06
C GLN A 9 -5.47 16.56 -9.76
N ARG A 10 -5.16 15.33 -10.20
CA ARG A 10 -5.99 14.16 -9.94
C ARG A 10 -6.09 13.87 -8.44
N GLU A 11 -4.97 13.92 -7.73
CA GLU A 11 -4.91 13.69 -6.29
C GLU A 11 -5.65 14.79 -5.51
N VAL A 12 -5.51 16.05 -5.93
CA VAL A 12 -6.25 17.17 -5.33
C VAL A 12 -7.75 17.02 -5.53
N SER A 13 -8.22 16.65 -6.73
CA SER A 13 -9.64 16.37 -6.97
C SER A 13 -10.16 15.26 -6.06
N ARG A 14 -9.40 14.16 -5.91
CA ARG A 14 -9.79 13.08 -5.00
C ARG A 14 -9.85 13.51 -3.54
N LEU A 15 -8.96 14.41 -3.10
CA LEU A 15 -9.02 14.95 -1.74
C LEU A 15 -10.29 15.76 -1.50
N TRP A 16 -10.76 16.54 -2.48
CA TRP A 16 -12.04 17.24 -2.36
C TRP A 16 -13.22 16.27 -2.31
N GLU A 17 -13.21 15.19 -3.09
CA GLU A 17 -14.23 14.14 -3.01
C GLU A 17 -14.23 13.45 -1.64
N ILE A 18 -13.05 13.15 -1.06
CA ILE A 18 -12.96 12.58 0.30
C ILE A 18 -13.55 13.54 1.33
N LEU A 19 -13.30 14.84 1.19
CA LEU A 19 -13.89 15.85 2.07
C LEU A 19 -15.41 15.92 1.88
N GLU A 20 -15.92 15.75 0.66
CA GLU A 20 -17.36 15.70 0.37
C GLU A 20 -18.00 14.43 0.96
N GLU A 21 -17.39 13.26 0.77
CA GLU A 21 -17.80 11.97 1.35
C GLU A 21 -17.83 12.00 2.88
N ALA A 22 -16.90 12.74 3.49
CA ALA A 22 -16.83 12.96 4.93
C ALA A 22 -17.78 14.07 5.41
N CYS A 23 -18.60 14.63 4.53
CA CYS A 23 -19.49 15.76 4.79
C CYS A 23 -18.75 16.97 5.38
N VAL A 24 -17.51 17.23 4.97
CA VAL A 24 -16.70 18.41 5.37
C VAL A 24 -16.87 19.57 4.36
N VAL A 25 -17.31 19.26 3.15
CA VAL A 25 -17.61 20.22 2.10
C VAL A 25 -18.82 19.74 1.33
N GLU A 26 -19.49 20.66 0.63
CA GLU A 26 -20.56 20.34 -0.30
C GLU A 26 -20.17 20.77 -1.70
N ARG A 27 -20.55 19.97 -2.69
CA ARG A 27 -20.33 20.31 -4.09
C ARG A 27 -21.40 21.28 -4.57
N THR A 28 -20.95 22.35 -5.18
CA THR A 28 -21.75 23.44 -5.74
C THR A 28 -21.44 23.60 -7.23
N PRO A 29 -22.29 24.33 -7.99
CA PRO A 29 -21.99 24.63 -9.39
C PRO A 29 -20.64 25.31 -9.61
N ASP A 30 -20.19 26.10 -8.63
CA ASP A 30 -18.95 26.89 -8.69
C ASP A 30 -17.73 26.19 -8.05
N GLY A 31 -17.88 24.93 -7.61
CA GLY A 31 -16.81 24.15 -6.97
C GLY A 31 -17.26 23.55 -5.64
N PHE A 32 -16.55 23.83 -4.56
CA PHE A 32 -16.87 23.30 -3.23
C PHE A 32 -17.14 24.44 -2.25
N SER A 33 -18.23 24.34 -1.49
CA SER A 33 -18.56 25.23 -0.39
C SER A 33 -18.42 24.49 0.94
N ARG A 34 -18.33 25.26 2.03
CA ARG A 34 -18.42 24.72 3.39
C ARG A 34 -19.73 25.19 3.98
N ASP A 35 -20.55 24.26 4.47
CA ASP A 35 -21.75 24.63 5.22
C ASP A 35 -21.35 24.97 6.67
N SER A 36 -21.54 26.23 7.05
CA SER A 36 -21.32 26.72 8.41
C SER A 36 -22.27 26.11 9.45
N ALA A 37 -23.37 25.48 9.02
CA ALA A 37 -24.33 24.82 9.90
C ALA A 37 -24.04 23.33 10.14
N ASN A 38 -23.04 22.77 9.45
CA ASN A 38 -22.69 21.36 9.59
C ASN A 38 -22.02 21.09 10.96
N PRO A 39 -22.59 20.23 11.82
CA PRO A 39 -22.08 19.97 13.17
C PRO A 39 -20.70 19.32 13.21
N PHE A 40 -20.22 18.74 12.10
CA PHE A 40 -18.86 18.22 11.96
C PHE A 40 -17.83 19.31 11.59
N ILE A 41 -18.30 20.50 11.21
CA ILE A 41 -17.50 21.67 10.86
C ILE A 41 -17.75 22.73 11.92
N THR A 42 -17.11 22.58 13.07
CA THR A 42 -17.15 23.62 14.09
C THR A 42 -16.16 24.73 13.74
N ASP A 43 -16.53 26.00 13.95
CA ASP A 43 -15.57 27.11 14.05
C ASP A 43 -14.61 26.96 15.25
N LYS A 44 -14.87 25.97 16.12
CA LYS A 44 -13.92 25.45 17.09
C LYS A 44 -12.84 24.62 16.37
N PRO A 45 -11.56 24.72 16.75
CA PRO A 45 -10.52 23.85 16.21
C PRO A 45 -10.99 22.39 16.30
N ALA A 46 -10.77 21.63 15.24
CA ALA A 46 -11.22 20.25 15.07
C ALA A 46 -10.84 19.38 16.28
N GLY A 47 -11.72 19.30 17.29
CA GLY A 47 -11.41 18.70 18.59
C GLY A 47 -10.24 19.35 19.33
N GLU A 48 -10.10 19.05 20.62
CA GLU A 48 -8.89 19.39 21.40
C GLU A 48 -7.64 18.65 20.90
N ARG A 49 -7.78 17.69 19.97
CA ARG A 49 -6.75 16.72 19.58
C ARG A 49 -6.36 16.91 18.11
N SER A 50 -5.09 17.14 17.87
CA SER A 50 -4.48 17.25 16.55
C SER A 50 -4.55 15.94 15.75
N ALA A 51 -4.50 16.04 14.42
CA ALA A 51 -4.42 14.87 13.53
C ALA A 51 -3.23 13.93 13.87
N LYS A 52 -2.14 14.48 14.41
CA LYS A 52 -0.99 13.71 14.89
C LYS A 52 -1.36 12.86 16.11
N GLU A 53 -2.09 13.42 17.06
CA GLU A 53 -2.54 12.72 18.27
C GLU A 53 -3.57 11.64 17.92
N LEU A 54 -4.52 11.95 17.05
CA LEU A 54 -5.50 10.97 16.56
C LEU A 54 -4.82 9.79 15.83
N SER A 55 -3.82 10.08 15.00
CA SER A 55 -3.05 9.04 14.32
C SER A 55 -2.24 8.18 15.30
N ALA A 56 -1.63 8.78 16.32
CA ALA A 56 -0.89 8.05 17.35
C ALA A 56 -1.81 7.14 18.19
N GLU A 57 -2.99 7.64 18.53
CA GLU A 57 -4.04 6.85 19.20
C GLU A 57 -4.49 5.68 18.33
N LEU A 58 -4.79 5.91 17.04
CA LEU A 58 -5.23 4.87 16.12
C LEU A 58 -4.21 3.71 16.03
N ILE A 59 -2.91 4.05 15.99
CA ILE A 59 -1.82 3.06 16.03
C ILE A 59 -1.80 2.28 17.34
N ALA A 60 -2.04 2.95 18.48
CA ALA A 60 -2.07 2.30 19.79
C ALA A 60 -3.31 1.39 19.95
N THR A 61 -4.47 1.80 19.43
CA THR A 61 -5.73 1.05 19.50
C THR A 61 -5.72 -0.16 18.56
N TYR A 62 -5.13 -0.04 17.38
CA TYR A 62 -5.12 -1.09 16.35
C TYR A 62 -3.70 -1.48 15.93
N PRO A 63 -2.91 -2.12 16.83
CA PRO A 63 -1.52 -2.44 16.56
C PRO A 63 -1.33 -3.38 15.35
N GLN A 64 -2.34 -4.19 15.01
CA GLN A 64 -2.33 -5.05 13.82
C GLN A 64 -2.34 -4.27 12.50
N SER A 65 -2.84 -3.04 12.49
CA SER A 65 -2.87 -2.14 11.33
C SER A 65 -1.84 -1.02 11.48
N ARG A 66 -0.87 -1.20 12.38
CA ARG A 66 0.15 -0.18 12.71
C ARG A 66 0.90 0.31 11.48
N SER A 67 1.23 -0.56 10.54
CA SER A 67 2.00 -0.16 9.36
C SER A 67 1.17 0.67 8.39
N GLU A 68 -0.11 0.34 8.20
CA GLU A 68 -1.04 1.15 7.40
C GLU A 68 -1.24 2.54 8.00
N HIS A 69 -1.54 2.59 9.30
CA HIS A 69 -1.69 3.85 10.02
C HIS A 69 -0.36 4.62 10.12
N GLY A 70 0.76 3.90 10.20
CA GLY A 70 2.11 4.45 10.21
C GLY A 70 2.47 5.15 8.92
N LEU A 71 2.02 4.65 7.76
CA LEU A 71 2.18 5.35 6.47
C LEU A 71 1.44 6.69 6.47
N LEU A 72 0.21 6.73 6.99
CA LEU A 72 -0.55 7.98 7.15
C LEU A 72 0.13 8.92 8.15
N HIS A 73 0.65 8.39 9.27
CA HIS A 73 1.39 9.17 10.26
C HIS A 73 2.65 9.80 9.66
N LEU A 74 3.37 9.05 8.82
CA LEU A 74 4.60 9.48 8.15
C LEU A 74 4.32 10.54 7.08
N LEU A 75 3.31 10.34 6.23
CA LEU A 75 3.05 11.20 5.08
C LEU A 75 2.13 12.38 5.36
N GLY A 76 1.16 12.22 6.25
CA GLY A 76 0.12 13.21 6.54
C GLY A 76 0.66 14.62 6.82
N PRO A 77 1.65 14.79 7.72
CA PRO A 77 2.26 16.09 8.01
C PRO A 77 2.95 16.76 6.80
N HIS A 78 3.29 15.98 5.77
CA HIS A 78 3.98 16.45 4.57
C HIS A 78 3.05 16.60 3.37
N LEU A 79 1.79 16.18 3.44
CA LEU A 79 0.85 16.14 2.32
C LEU A 79 0.80 17.47 1.54
N ALA A 80 0.61 18.59 2.24
CA ALA A 80 0.57 19.91 1.61
C ALA A 80 1.88 20.24 0.87
N LYS A 81 3.04 19.92 1.47
CA LYS A 81 4.35 20.13 0.83
C LYS A 81 4.51 19.23 -0.40
N CYS A 82 4.04 17.98 -0.34
CA CYS A 82 4.06 17.05 -1.47
C CYS A 82 3.20 17.55 -2.64
N LEU A 83 1.96 18.00 -2.37
CA LEU A 83 1.05 18.53 -3.40
C LEU A 83 1.57 19.82 -4.05
N MET A 84 2.29 20.65 -3.29
CA MET A 84 2.99 21.82 -3.83
C MET A 84 4.31 21.47 -4.54
N GLY A 85 4.73 20.20 -4.54
CA GLY A 85 6.03 19.77 -5.07
C GLY A 85 7.24 20.30 -4.30
N ARG A 86 7.05 20.70 -3.03
CA ARG A 86 8.09 21.17 -2.10
C ARG A 86 8.66 20.04 -1.24
N ALA A 87 8.07 18.86 -1.30
CA ALA A 87 8.59 17.61 -0.74
C ALA A 87 8.34 16.49 -1.74
N ASP A 88 9.21 15.48 -1.74
CA ASP A 88 9.07 14.31 -2.59
C ASP A 88 8.47 13.15 -1.78
N SER A 89 7.26 12.72 -2.13
CA SER A 89 6.56 11.62 -1.46
C SER A 89 7.25 10.27 -1.68
N GLY A 90 7.90 10.09 -2.84
CA GLY A 90 8.67 8.89 -3.14
C GLY A 90 9.91 8.79 -2.25
N HIS A 91 10.61 9.89 -2.00
CA HIS A 91 11.73 9.93 -1.06
C HIS A 91 11.28 9.62 0.38
N LEU A 92 10.12 10.13 0.81
CA LEU A 92 9.59 9.82 2.15
C LEU A 92 9.25 8.33 2.30
N LEU A 93 8.64 7.73 1.27
CA LEU A 93 8.21 6.33 1.26
C LEU A 93 9.33 5.33 1.01
N PHE A 94 10.13 5.55 -0.02
CA PHE A 94 11.14 4.60 -0.51
C PHE A 94 12.57 5.02 -0.16
N GLY A 95 12.81 6.31 0.10
CA GLY A 95 14.13 6.85 0.45
C GLY A 95 14.46 6.80 1.95
N SER A 96 13.51 6.43 2.80
CA SER A 96 13.71 6.30 4.25
C SER A 96 13.58 4.86 4.73
N ASP A 97 14.37 4.47 5.73
CA ASP A 97 14.28 3.13 6.35
C ASP A 97 12.90 2.90 6.95
N THR A 98 12.35 3.91 7.62
CA THR A 98 11.00 3.86 8.20
C THR A 98 9.92 3.66 7.14
N GLY A 99 9.96 4.44 6.05
CA GLY A 99 8.99 4.33 4.96
C GLY A 99 9.04 2.95 4.29
N ARG A 100 10.25 2.45 4.01
CA ARG A 100 10.45 1.14 3.41
C ARG A 100 9.93 0.01 4.30
N ALA A 101 10.27 0.05 5.60
CA ALA A 101 9.81 -0.96 6.55
C ALA A 101 8.27 -0.97 6.68
N LEU A 102 7.63 0.20 6.72
CA LEU A 102 6.17 0.31 6.76
C LEU A 102 5.53 -0.25 5.48
N LEU A 103 6.06 0.10 4.30
CA LEU A 103 5.55 -0.42 3.03
C LEU A 103 5.71 -1.94 2.92
N GLU A 104 6.89 -2.46 3.24
CA GLU A 104 7.17 -3.90 3.22
C GLU A 104 6.20 -4.66 4.13
N ASP A 105 5.97 -4.17 5.34
CA ASP A 105 5.03 -4.79 6.27
C ASP A 105 3.59 -4.74 5.77
N VAL A 106 3.14 -3.62 5.18
CA VAL A 106 1.81 -3.56 4.55
C VAL A 106 1.67 -4.61 3.44
N TYR A 107 2.62 -4.68 2.50
CA TYR A 107 2.55 -5.64 1.40
C TYR A 107 2.68 -7.10 1.83
N SER A 108 3.36 -7.37 2.94
CA SER A 108 3.61 -8.73 3.44
C SER A 108 2.51 -9.23 4.38
N ASN A 109 2.00 -8.34 5.24
CA ASN A 109 1.25 -8.72 6.44
C ASN A 109 -0.16 -8.16 6.50
N ARG A 110 -0.55 -7.21 5.63
CA ARG A 110 -1.95 -6.76 5.60
C ARG A 110 -2.87 -7.94 5.27
N PRO A 111 -3.95 -8.19 6.03
CA PRO A 111 -4.71 -9.43 5.93
C PRO A 111 -5.20 -9.78 4.51
N ASP A 112 -5.70 -8.80 3.78
CA ASP A 112 -6.19 -8.94 2.40
C ASP A 112 -5.05 -9.23 1.40
N LEU A 113 -3.91 -8.52 1.50
CA LEU A 113 -2.73 -8.72 0.65
C LEU A 113 -2.05 -10.04 0.93
N ARG A 114 -1.98 -10.45 2.20
CA ARG A 114 -1.48 -11.75 2.61
C ARG A 114 -2.37 -12.87 2.08
N ALA A 115 -3.69 -12.72 2.18
CA ALA A 115 -4.63 -13.68 1.59
C ALA A 115 -4.44 -13.78 0.07
N ALA A 116 -4.35 -12.65 -0.63
CA ALA A 116 -4.08 -12.63 -2.07
C ALA A 116 -2.75 -13.31 -2.43
N THR A 117 -1.69 -13.07 -1.66
CA THR A 117 -0.38 -13.70 -1.84
C THR A 117 -0.45 -15.22 -1.64
N LEU A 118 -1.22 -15.70 -0.67
CA LEU A 118 -1.45 -17.13 -0.46
C LEU A 118 -2.22 -17.77 -1.62
N VAL A 119 -3.22 -17.09 -2.16
CA VAL A 119 -3.95 -17.54 -3.36
C VAL A 119 -3.00 -17.63 -4.55
N LEU A 120 -2.20 -16.60 -4.80
CA LEU A 120 -1.19 -16.60 -5.86
C LEU A 120 -0.19 -17.74 -5.68
N ARG A 121 0.30 -17.95 -4.45
CA ARG A 121 1.22 -19.04 -4.12
C ARG A 121 0.64 -20.40 -4.46
N ASN A 122 -0.60 -20.66 -4.04
CA ASN A 122 -1.25 -21.94 -4.31
C ASN A 122 -1.49 -22.13 -5.81
N PHE A 123 -1.90 -21.06 -6.51
CA PHE A 123 -2.10 -21.07 -7.95
C PHE A 123 -0.80 -21.38 -8.71
N VAL A 124 0.36 -20.85 -8.27
CA VAL A 124 1.66 -21.15 -8.89
C VAL A 124 2.17 -22.54 -8.51
N ALA A 125 1.93 -22.99 -7.28
CA ALA A 125 2.38 -24.30 -6.81
C ALA A 125 1.75 -25.47 -7.58
N THR A 126 0.44 -25.40 -7.87
CA THR A 126 -0.27 -26.49 -8.57
C THR A 126 0.33 -26.86 -9.94
N PRO A 127 0.49 -25.94 -10.91
CA PRO A 127 1.10 -26.27 -12.19
C PRO A 127 2.58 -26.65 -12.06
N MET A 128 3.30 -26.15 -11.05
CA MET A 128 4.68 -26.55 -10.79
C MET A 128 4.80 -27.99 -10.30
N LEU A 129 3.95 -28.41 -9.37
CA LEU A 129 3.90 -29.80 -8.92
C LEU A 129 3.52 -30.75 -10.05
N LEU A 130 2.54 -30.36 -10.88
CA LEU A 130 2.17 -31.12 -12.09
C LEU A 130 3.34 -31.22 -13.08
N TYR A 131 4.01 -30.10 -13.36
CA TYR A 131 5.17 -30.07 -14.24
C TYR A 131 6.28 -30.98 -13.74
N ARG A 132 6.62 -30.92 -12.45
CA ARG A 132 7.63 -31.80 -11.83
C ARG A 132 7.23 -33.27 -11.93
N GLY A 133 5.97 -33.62 -11.64
CA GLY A 133 5.49 -35.00 -11.74
C GLY A 133 5.57 -35.58 -13.16
N ILE A 134 5.30 -34.74 -14.18
CA ILE A 134 5.43 -35.15 -15.58
C ILE A 134 6.90 -35.20 -16.02
N ALA A 135 7.72 -34.24 -15.57
CA ALA A 135 9.14 -34.17 -15.92
C ALA A 135 9.94 -35.33 -15.30
N SER A 136 9.60 -35.77 -14.09
CA SER A 136 10.24 -36.91 -13.43
C SER A 136 9.86 -38.25 -14.07
N ALA A 137 8.67 -38.37 -14.65
CA ALA A 137 8.19 -39.56 -15.37
C ALA A 137 8.63 -39.61 -16.85
N SER A 138 9.19 -38.53 -17.39
CA SER A 138 9.57 -38.39 -18.81
C SER A 138 11.08 -38.48 -19.00
N LEU A 139 11.55 -39.01 -20.15
CA LEU A 139 12.94 -38.88 -20.61
C LEU A 139 13.40 -37.43 -20.81
N ALA A 140 12.48 -36.45 -20.73
CA ALA A 140 12.76 -35.02 -20.78
C ALA A 140 13.34 -34.46 -19.45
N ARG A 141 14.28 -35.17 -18.83
CA ARG A 141 15.07 -34.67 -17.70
C ARG A 141 15.74 -33.35 -18.11
N GLY A 142 15.55 -32.30 -17.31
CA GLY A 142 16.32 -31.05 -17.45
C GLY A 142 15.65 -29.89 -18.19
N ARG A 143 14.32 -29.87 -18.35
CA ARG A 143 13.65 -28.63 -18.75
C ARG A 143 13.42 -27.73 -17.52
N ASN A 144 13.94 -26.51 -17.58
CA ASN A 144 13.82 -25.52 -16.51
C ASN A 144 12.57 -24.66 -16.74
N LEU A 145 11.84 -24.38 -15.66
CA LEU A 145 10.74 -23.43 -15.65
C LEU A 145 11.23 -22.11 -15.04
N PHE A 146 11.12 -21.02 -15.79
CA PHE A 146 11.50 -19.68 -15.34
C PHE A 146 10.25 -18.84 -15.10
N LEU A 147 10.16 -18.23 -13.92
CA LEU A 147 9.18 -17.19 -13.61
C LEU A 147 9.88 -15.84 -13.65
N VAL A 148 9.36 -14.92 -14.44
CA VAL A 148 9.86 -13.54 -14.53
C VAL A 148 8.73 -12.62 -14.10
N PRO A 149 8.69 -12.18 -12.82
CA PRO A 149 7.69 -11.23 -12.38
C PRO A 149 7.97 -9.85 -12.98
N ASP A 150 6.93 -9.18 -13.47
CA ASP A 150 7.00 -7.77 -13.78
C ASP A 150 6.81 -6.96 -12.47
N GLY A 151 7.75 -6.07 -12.17
CA GLY A 151 7.72 -5.23 -10.97
C GLY A 151 7.88 -6.00 -9.63
N LEU A 152 9.06 -6.58 -9.37
CA LEU A 152 9.34 -7.34 -8.13
C LEU A 152 9.17 -6.51 -6.83
N GLY A 153 9.39 -5.19 -6.91
CA GLY A 153 9.26 -4.27 -5.76
C GLY A 153 10.16 -4.67 -4.59
N SER A 154 9.61 -4.66 -3.37
CA SER A 154 10.29 -5.13 -2.15
C SER A 154 10.52 -6.64 -2.10
N GLY A 155 9.95 -7.41 -3.03
CA GLY A 155 9.95 -8.87 -2.98
C GLY A 155 8.93 -9.46 -2.01
N SER A 156 8.10 -8.66 -1.32
CA SER A 156 7.12 -9.13 -0.32
C SER A 156 6.12 -10.16 -0.86
N VAL A 157 5.70 -10.02 -2.12
CA VAL A 157 4.73 -10.92 -2.76
C VAL A 157 5.41 -12.18 -3.31
N PHE A 158 6.60 -12.04 -3.90
CA PHE A 158 7.26 -13.12 -4.64
C PHE A 158 8.31 -13.88 -3.81
N GLY A 159 8.86 -13.28 -2.76
CA GLY A 159 9.77 -13.92 -1.80
C GLY A 159 9.19 -15.21 -1.20
N PRO A 160 7.91 -15.22 -0.77
CA PRO A 160 7.23 -16.44 -0.32
C PRO A 160 7.10 -17.53 -1.38
N LEU A 161 7.28 -17.23 -2.67
CA LEU A 161 7.28 -18.22 -3.75
C LEU A 161 8.66 -18.88 -3.93
N ALA A 162 9.75 -18.23 -3.53
CA ALA A 162 11.11 -18.70 -3.79
C ALA A 162 11.38 -20.15 -3.31
N PRO A 163 10.91 -20.59 -2.13
CA PRO A 163 11.10 -21.99 -1.70
C PRO A 163 10.44 -22.99 -2.65
N LEU A 164 9.28 -22.67 -3.22
CA LEU A 164 8.60 -23.54 -4.19
C LEU A 164 9.41 -23.71 -5.48
N LEU A 165 10.16 -22.67 -5.85
CA LEU A 165 11.03 -22.67 -7.04
C LEU A 165 12.36 -23.38 -6.79
N GLN A 166 12.88 -23.31 -5.56
CA GLN A 166 14.20 -23.81 -5.19
C GLN A 166 14.22 -25.29 -4.77
N GLU A 167 13.07 -25.92 -4.51
CA GLU A 167 13.02 -27.36 -4.26
C GLU A 167 13.56 -28.15 -5.46
N SER A 168 14.83 -28.55 -5.37
CA SER A 168 15.46 -29.51 -6.27
C SER A 168 14.96 -30.93 -5.95
N ASP A 169 14.81 -31.76 -6.98
CA ASP A 169 14.45 -33.18 -6.86
C ASP A 169 15.23 -33.87 -5.72
N PRO A 170 14.57 -34.63 -4.83
CA PRO A 170 15.21 -35.31 -3.70
C PRO A 170 16.06 -36.54 -4.10
N GLY A 171 16.74 -36.51 -5.25
CA GLY A 171 17.38 -37.69 -5.86
C GLY A 171 18.72 -37.48 -6.54
N SER A 172 19.51 -36.46 -6.16
CA SER A 172 20.88 -36.30 -6.65
C SER A 172 21.92 -36.56 -5.54
N LEU A 173 22.11 -37.84 -5.22
CA LEU A 173 23.32 -38.39 -4.59
C LEU A 173 23.71 -39.65 -5.33
#